data_AF-A0A9N8QPQ5-F1
#
_entry.id   AF-A0A9N8QPQ5-F1
#
_cell.length_a   1.000
_cell.length_b   1.000
_cell.length_c   1.000
_cell.angle_alpha   90.00
_cell.angle_beta   90.00
_cell.angle_gamma   90.00
#
_symmetry.space_group_name_H-M   'P 1'
#
loop_
_entity.id
_entity.type
_entity.pdbx_description
1 polymer ?
#
loop_
_entity_poly.entity_id
_entity_poly.type
_entity_poly.pdbx_seq_one_letter_code
_entity_poly.pdbx_strand_id
1 'polypeptide(L)'
;MEELTNQLKYFTFKHAIGGHANDGDSLIWKLSFEDEADLMQKLQKLGIPFPESENILNFYGYTFIGIEKIYLSIINNFIQIEVFGANGDLYSVSDADVAVCKRIEVNLNK
;
A
#
# COMPACT_ATOMS: atom_id res chain seq x y z
N MET A 1 -12.33 -6.30 -19.40
CA MET A 1 -11.29 -6.06 -18.38
C MET A 1 -11.29 -4.57 -18.10
N GLU A 2 -12.08 -4.13 -17.13
CA GLU A 2 -11.95 -2.76 -16.64
C GLU A 2 -10.63 -2.67 -15.88
N GLU A 3 -9.81 -1.78 -16.39
CA GLU A 3 -8.43 -1.54 -16.05
C GLU A 3 -8.39 -0.88 -14.65
N LEU A 4 -7.73 -1.52 -13.68
CA LEU A 4 -7.52 -0.95 -12.33
C LEU A 4 -6.86 0.44 -12.38
N THR A 5 -6.24 0.79 -13.50
CA THR A 5 -5.63 2.08 -13.81
C THR A 5 -6.59 3.26 -13.67
N ASN A 6 -7.88 3.11 -13.97
CA ASN A 6 -8.86 4.19 -13.78
C ASN A 6 -9.31 4.39 -12.32
N GLN A 7 -8.99 3.45 -11.42
CA GLN A 7 -9.27 3.55 -9.97
C GLN A 7 -8.02 3.94 -9.16
N LEU A 8 -6.86 4.05 -9.82
CA LEU A 8 -5.56 4.26 -9.21
C LEU A 8 -5.35 5.76 -8.92
N LYS A 9 -5.57 6.17 -7.66
CA LYS A 9 -5.47 7.58 -7.26
C LYS A 9 -4.12 7.89 -6.60
N TYR A 10 -3.04 7.84 -7.39
CA TYR A 10 -1.70 8.41 -7.11
C TYR A 10 -0.99 7.97 -5.81
N PHE A 11 0.35 8.15 -5.77
CA PHE A 11 1.08 8.21 -4.51
C PHE A 11 0.98 9.63 -3.97
N THR A 12 0.40 9.82 -2.80
CA THR A 12 0.46 11.11 -2.08
C THR A 12 1.59 11.06 -1.07
N PHE A 13 2.43 12.09 -1.07
CA PHE A 13 3.41 12.30 -0.02
C PHE A 13 2.69 12.76 1.25
N LYS A 14 2.78 11.98 2.31
CA LYS A 14 2.35 12.40 3.63
C LYS A 14 3.59 12.83 4.40
N HIS A 15 3.74 14.15 4.60
CA HIS A 15 4.72 14.67 5.54
C HIS A 15 4.21 14.47 6.95
N ALA A 16 5.04 13.94 7.82
CA ALA A 16 4.73 13.88 9.23
C ALA A 16 4.90 15.25 9.90
N ILE A 17 3.89 15.67 10.68
CA ILE A 17 3.97 16.85 11.55
C ILE A 17 3.82 16.36 12.99
N GLY A 18 4.91 15.89 13.60
CA GLY A 18 4.92 15.38 14.98
C GLY A 18 6.02 14.35 15.20
N GLY A 19 6.67 14.36 16.37
CA GLY A 19 7.86 13.56 16.66
C GLY A 19 7.59 12.25 17.41
N HIS A 20 6.64 11.42 16.96
CA HIS A 20 6.57 10.02 17.40
C HIS A 20 7.23 9.09 16.39
N ALA A 21 7.74 7.94 16.85
CA ALA A 21 8.52 6.99 16.04
C ALA A 21 7.77 6.39 14.83
N ASN A 22 6.46 6.69 14.70
CA ASN A 22 5.58 6.26 13.62
C ASN A 22 5.11 7.44 12.73
N ASP A 23 5.60 8.64 13.00
CA ASP A 23 5.35 9.86 12.25
C ASP A 23 6.54 10.10 11.29
N GLY A 24 6.86 9.09 10.49
CA GLY A 24 7.78 9.25 9.37
C GLY A 24 7.04 9.75 8.13
N ASP A 25 7.77 10.37 7.22
CA ASP A 25 7.23 10.61 5.89
C ASP A 25 6.93 9.28 5.20
N SER A 26 5.78 9.18 4.53
CA SER A 26 5.41 7.99 3.76
C SER A 26 4.83 8.32 2.40
N LEU A 27 5.03 7.41 1.45
CA LEU A 27 4.34 7.41 0.17
C LEU A 27 3.12 6.51 0.29
N ILE A 28 1.93 7.11 0.17
CA ILE A 28 0.66 6.42 0.40
C ILE A 28 -0.09 6.23 -0.91
N TRP A 29 -0.56 5.01 -1.13
CA TRP A 29 -1.49 4.63 -2.20
C TRP A 29 -2.80 4.11 -1.61
N LYS A 30 -3.93 4.47 -2.22
CA LYS A 30 -5.27 4.06 -1.77
C LYS A 30 -6.13 3.57 -2.93
N LEU A 31 -6.82 2.46 -2.72
CA LEU A 31 -7.78 1.88 -3.65
C LEU A 31 -9.07 1.51 -2.90
N SER A 32 -10.21 2.07 -3.32
CA SER A 32 -11.51 1.72 -2.74
C SER A 32 -11.96 0.33 -3.19
N PHE A 33 -12.77 -0.36 -2.39
CA PHE A 33 -13.48 -1.59 -2.73
C PHE A 33 -14.95 -1.51 -2.29
N GLU A 34 -15.83 -2.27 -2.94
CA GLU A 34 -17.28 -2.20 -2.66
C GLU A 34 -17.70 -3.20 -1.58
N ASP A 35 -17.20 -4.42 -1.67
CA ASP A 35 -17.49 -5.52 -0.76
C ASP A 35 -16.26 -6.42 -0.58
N GLU A 36 -16.41 -7.49 0.22
CA GLU A 36 -15.34 -8.45 0.48
C GLU A 36 -14.90 -9.19 -0.80
N ALA A 37 -15.81 -9.49 -1.72
CA ALA A 37 -15.45 -10.19 -2.95
C ALA A 37 -14.59 -9.30 -3.87
N ASP A 38 -14.93 -8.02 -4.00
CA ASP A 38 -14.14 -7.01 -4.71
C ASP A 38 -12.78 -6.79 -4.04
N LEU A 39 -12.74 -6.70 -2.69
CA LEU A 39 -11.49 -6.66 -1.93
C LEU A 39 -10.59 -7.85 -2.27
N MET A 40 -11.12 -9.07 -2.22
CA MET A 40 -10.35 -10.28 -2.48
C MET A 40 -9.85 -10.33 -3.93
N GLN A 41 -10.68 -9.93 -4.88
CA GLN A 41 -10.26 -9.82 -6.29
C GLN A 41 -9.15 -8.78 -6.47
N LYS A 42 -9.25 -7.63 -5.80
CA LYS A 42 -8.24 -6.57 -5.85
C LYS A 42 -6.92 -7.02 -5.23
N LEU A 43 -6.94 -7.60 -4.03
CA LEU A 43 -5.72 -8.14 -3.39
C LEU A 43 -5.04 -9.19 -4.28
N GLN A 44 -5.81 -10.09 -4.89
CA GLN A 44 -5.28 -11.07 -5.84
C GLN A 44 -4.64 -10.41 -7.06
N LYS A 45 -5.31 -9.43 -7.68
CA LYS A 45 -4.78 -8.69 -8.83
C LYS A 45 -3.51 -7.91 -8.49
N LEU A 46 -3.42 -7.36 -7.29
CA LEU A 46 -2.24 -6.65 -6.78
C LEU A 46 -1.10 -7.60 -6.40
N GLY A 47 -1.33 -8.92 -6.41
CA GLY A 47 -0.36 -9.92 -5.97
C GLY A 47 -0.05 -9.83 -4.47
N ILE A 48 -0.97 -9.28 -3.69
CA ILE A 48 -0.86 -9.17 -2.23
C ILE A 48 -1.35 -10.48 -1.61
N PRO A 49 -0.54 -11.17 -0.81
CA PRO A 49 -1.00 -12.33 -0.06
C PRO A 49 -2.21 -11.98 0.81
N PHE A 50 -3.20 -12.87 0.84
CA PHE A 50 -4.37 -12.66 1.69
C PHE A 50 -3.94 -12.63 3.16
N PRO A 51 -4.34 -11.59 3.92
CA PRO A 51 -4.05 -11.56 5.33
C PRO A 51 -4.72 -12.74 6.04
N GLU A 52 -3.95 -13.49 6.82
CA GLU A 52 -4.52 -14.45 7.77
C GLU A 52 -5.09 -13.68 8.96
N SER A 53 -6.33 -13.17 8.81
CA SER A 53 -7.04 -12.39 9.85
C SER A 53 -8.48 -12.86 9.96
N GLU A 54 -9.00 -12.96 11.19
CA GLU A 54 -10.43 -13.20 11.45
C GLU A 54 -11.31 -12.04 10.96
N ASN A 55 -10.72 -10.85 10.77
CA ASN A 55 -11.40 -9.68 10.24
C ASN A 55 -10.53 -8.98 9.19
N ILE A 56 -10.66 -9.41 7.93
CA ILE A 56 -9.92 -8.82 6.82
C ILE A 56 -10.30 -7.36 6.54
N LEU A 57 -11.53 -6.94 6.88
CA LEU A 57 -12.03 -5.58 6.68
C LEU A 57 -11.42 -4.56 7.65
N ASN A 58 -10.66 -5.03 8.64
CA ASN A 58 -9.92 -4.20 9.59
C ASN A 58 -8.53 -4.80 9.84
N PHE A 59 -7.68 -4.71 8.81
CA PHE A 59 -6.33 -5.27 8.83
C PHE A 59 -5.27 -4.16 8.83
N TYR A 60 -4.19 -4.37 9.58
CA TYR A 60 -2.97 -3.56 9.53
C TYR A 60 -1.76 -4.48 9.66
N GLY A 61 -0.80 -4.35 8.77
CA GLY A 61 0.41 -5.15 8.89
C GLY A 61 1.35 -5.02 7.70
N TYR A 62 2.55 -5.57 7.88
CA TYR A 62 3.50 -5.69 6.80
C TYR A 62 3.16 -6.87 5.90
N THR A 63 3.29 -6.67 4.60
CA THR A 63 3.18 -7.73 3.58
C THR A 63 4.10 -7.40 2.41
N PHE A 64 3.95 -8.12 1.30
CA PHE A 64 4.78 -7.93 0.11
C PHE A 64 3.92 -7.76 -1.14
N ILE A 65 4.41 -6.94 -2.08
CA ILE A 65 4.04 -6.99 -3.49
C ILE A 65 5.27 -7.41 -4.27
N GLY A 66 5.26 -8.64 -4.79
CA GLY A 66 6.46 -9.26 -5.33
C GLY A 66 7.52 -9.41 -4.23
N ILE A 67 8.63 -8.68 -4.36
CA ILE A 67 9.73 -8.67 -3.38
C ILE A 67 9.71 -7.44 -2.47
N GLU A 68 8.84 -6.48 -2.74
CA GLU A 68 8.84 -5.19 -2.05
C GLU A 68 8.02 -5.30 -0.77
N LYS A 69 8.65 -5.01 0.37
CA LYS A 69 7.96 -4.93 1.65
C LYS A 69 7.11 -3.66 1.68
N ILE A 70 5.85 -3.79 2.05
CA ILE A 70 4.90 -2.69 2.19
C ILE A 70 4.20 -2.76 3.54
N TYR A 71 3.68 -1.62 4.01
CA TYR A 71 2.69 -1.61 5.08
C TYR A 71 1.28 -1.54 4.45
N LEU A 72 0.45 -2.53 4.72
CA LEU A 72 -0.91 -2.66 4.22
C LEU A 72 -1.89 -2.32 5.34
N SER A 73 -2.89 -1.49 5.02
CA SER A 73 -4.06 -1.28 5.87
C SER A 73 -5.33 -1.50 5.06
N ILE A 74 -6.30 -2.23 5.61
CA ILE A 74 -7.64 -2.40 5.05
C ILE A 74 -8.61 -1.76 6.04
N ILE A 75 -9.20 -0.62 5.66
CA ILE A 75 -10.06 0.17 6.55
C ILE A 75 -11.08 0.97 5.73
N ASN A 76 -12.32 1.08 6.22
CA ASN A 76 -13.37 1.95 5.66
C ASN A 76 -13.53 1.80 4.14
N ASN A 77 -13.51 0.57 3.64
CA ASN A 77 -13.62 0.24 2.21
C ASN A 77 -12.42 0.68 1.35
N PHE A 78 -11.24 0.85 1.95
CA PHE A 78 -9.99 1.11 1.24
C PHE A 78 -8.91 0.08 1.54
N ILE A 79 -8.21 -0.32 0.49
CA ILE A 79 -6.87 -0.89 0.55
C ILE A 79 -5.90 0.29 0.55
N GLN A 80 -5.13 0.46 1.61
CA GLN A 80 -4.09 1.47 1.75
C GLN A 80 -2.73 0.80 1.79
N ILE A 81 -1.81 1.25 0.94
CA ILE A 81 -0.42 0.81 0.91
C ILE A 81 0.46 1.98 1.28
N GLU A 82 1.37 1.79 2.22
CA GLU A 82 2.39 2.75 2.59
C GLU A 82 3.78 2.19 2.34
N VAL A 83 4.63 3.04 1.79
CA VAL A 83 6.06 2.76 1.55
C VAL A 83 6.88 3.82 2.26
N PHE A 84 7.79 3.36 3.11
CA PHE A 84 8.76 4.15 3.86
C PHE A 84 9.87 3.22 4.37
N GLY A 85 11.05 3.77 4.69
CA GLY A 85 12.12 2.98 5.30
C GLY A 85 12.83 2.00 4.39
N ALA A 86 12.72 2.12 3.06
CA ALA A 86 13.38 1.20 2.12
C ALA A 86 14.91 1.24 2.24
N ASN A 87 15.49 2.36 2.68
CA ASN A 87 16.92 2.52 2.97
C ASN A 87 17.27 2.31 4.46
N GLY A 88 16.30 1.91 5.30
CA GLY A 88 16.44 1.79 6.76
C GLY A 88 16.12 3.08 7.55
N ASP A 89 15.85 4.20 6.88
CA ASP A 89 15.39 5.44 7.53
C ASP A 89 13.86 5.47 7.60
N LEU A 90 13.32 5.25 8.79
CA LEU A 90 11.88 5.24 9.03
C LEU A 90 11.26 6.64 9.13
N TYR A 91 12.06 7.70 9.10
CA TYR A 91 11.60 9.06 9.37
C TYR A 91 11.45 9.92 8.12
N SER A 92 12.14 9.59 7.03
CA SER A 92 12.11 10.37 5.79
C SER A 92 11.86 9.49 4.56
N VAL A 93 11.13 10.02 3.58
CA VAL A 93 11.01 9.39 2.27
C VAL A 93 12.30 9.60 1.51
N SER A 94 12.89 8.52 1.07
CA SER A 94 14.12 8.49 0.29
C SER A 94 13.84 8.16 -1.18
N ASP A 95 14.85 8.35 -2.03
CA ASP A 95 14.83 7.88 -3.41
C ASP A 95 14.62 6.35 -3.50
N ALA A 96 15.02 5.60 -2.46
CA ALA A 96 14.78 4.16 -2.40
C ALA A 96 13.29 3.85 -2.26
N ASP A 97 12.55 4.61 -1.46
CA ASP A 97 11.09 4.48 -1.30
C ASP A 97 10.37 4.83 -2.60
N VAL A 98 10.78 5.91 -3.27
CA VAL A 98 10.25 6.27 -4.60
C VAL A 98 10.53 5.17 -5.61
N ALA A 99 11.72 4.55 -5.58
CA ALA A 99 12.06 3.44 -6.47
C ALA A 99 11.20 2.20 -6.19
N VAL A 100 10.88 1.89 -4.94
CA VAL A 100 9.92 0.84 -4.56
C VAL A 100 8.55 1.13 -5.17
N CYS A 101 8.02 2.35 -4.99
CA CYS A 101 6.73 2.76 -5.55
C CYS A 101 6.67 2.57 -7.08
N LYS A 102 7.73 2.97 -7.80
CA LYS A 102 7.83 2.78 -9.25
C LYS A 102 7.82 1.30 -9.65
N ARG A 103 8.50 0.43 -8.88
CA ARG A 103 8.52 -1.02 -9.15
C ARG A 103 7.15 -1.66 -8.88
N ILE A 104 6.48 -1.23 -7.81
CA ILE A 104 5.09 -1.64 -7.53
C ILE A 104 4.20 -1.21 -8.69
N GLU A 105 4.23 0.06 -9.10
CA GLU A 105 3.44 0.58 -10.22
C GLU A 105 3.65 -0.23 -11.52
N VAL A 106 4.89 -0.56 -11.87
CA VAL A 106 5.20 -1.40 -13.02
C VAL A 106 4.61 -2.81 -12.88
N ASN A 107 4.59 -3.39 -11.68
CA ASN A 107 4.00 -4.71 -11.46
C ASN A 107 2.48 -4.70 -11.50
N LEU A 108 1.83 -3.58 -11.13
CA LEU A 108 0.38 -3.42 -11.21
C LEU A 108 -0.14 -3.19 -12.64
N ASN A 109 0.72 -2.70 -13.54
CA ASN A 109 0.40 -2.43 -14.94
C ASN A 109 0.73 -3.59 -15.89
N LYS A 110 1.12 -4.76 -15.37
CA LYS A 110 1.34 -5.99 -16.16
C LYS A 110 0.10 -6.86 -16.18
#